data_AF-A0AAV1Y6X9-F1
#
_entry.id   AF-A0AAV1Y6X9-F1
#
_cell.length_a   1.000
_cell.length_b   1.000
_cell.length_c   1.000
_cell.angle_alpha   90.00
_cell.angle_beta   90.00
_cell.angle_gamma   90.00
#
_symmetry.space_group_name_H-M   'P 1'
#
loop_
_entity.id
_entity.type
_entity.pdbx_description
1 polymer ?
#
loop_
_entity_poly.entity_id
_entity_poly.type
_entity_poly.pdbx_seq_one_letter_code
_entity_poly.pdbx_strand_id
1 'polypeptide(L)'
;MDNGEGIAVDGDEIVRPNVPFCRAESKYSVEQVGVTVEFYGGKLNEVSYNDPATVKKYARRAQLGENFELDRATLKSDGVFRSSPRGWFTFGHASFALLFFFGHIWHGARTIFIYF
;
A
#
# COMPACT_ATOMS: atom_id res chain seq x y z
N MET A 1 1.68 2.95 -11.88
CA MET A 1 1.77 2.17 -10.63
C MET A 1 2.97 1.27 -10.83
N ASP A 2 4.14 1.78 -10.47
CA ASP A 2 5.36 1.00 -10.34
C ASP A 2 5.18 0.02 -9.18
N ASN A 3 5.68 -1.20 -9.31
CA ASN A 3 5.46 -2.28 -8.34
C ASN A 3 6.33 -2.11 -7.08
N GLY A 4 6.62 -0.86 -6.68
CA GLY A 4 7.44 -0.50 -5.54
C GLY A 4 8.80 -1.18 -5.57
N GLU A 5 9.66 -0.85 -6.54
CA GLU A 5 11.05 -1.25 -6.45
C GLU A 5 11.61 -0.68 -5.14
N GLY A 6 12.21 -1.52 -4.28
CA GLY A 6 12.69 -1.17 -2.95
C GLY A 6 13.83 -0.16 -2.97
N ILE A 7 13.53 1.09 -3.29
CA ILE A 7 14.43 2.22 -3.43
C ILE A 7 14.48 2.94 -2.08
N ALA A 8 15.69 3.06 -1.52
CA ALA A 8 15.94 3.99 -0.43
C ALA A 8 16.69 5.22 -0.96
N VAL A 9 16.22 6.37 -0.48
CA VAL A 9 16.71 7.69 -0.85
C VAL A 9 17.26 8.34 0.42
N ASP A 10 18.39 9.01 0.28
CA ASP A 10 19.01 9.74 1.39
C ASP A 10 18.33 11.09 1.67
N GLY A 11 18.72 11.75 2.76
CA GLY A 11 18.33 13.13 3.09
C GLY A 11 18.66 14.15 1.99
N ASP A 12 19.66 13.87 1.15
CA ASP A 12 20.04 14.69 -0.01
C ASP A 12 19.36 14.24 -1.33
N GLU A 13 18.30 13.42 -1.26
CA GLU A 13 17.55 12.88 -2.40
C GLU A 13 18.34 11.95 -3.35
N ILE A 14 19.54 11.52 -2.94
CA ILE A 14 20.36 10.59 -3.70
C ILE A 14 19.88 9.15 -3.46
N VAL A 15 19.60 8.41 -4.54
CA VAL A 15 19.29 6.97 -4.47
C VAL A 15 20.52 6.19 -4.01
N ARG A 16 20.41 5.53 -2.87
CA ARG A 16 21.54 4.81 -2.26
C ARG A 16 21.45 3.30 -2.52
N PRO A 17 20.54 2.53 -1.89
CA PRO A 17 20.38 1.13 -2.24
C PRO A 17 19.06 0.84 -2.96
N ASN A 18 19.09 -0.12 -3.87
CA ASN A 18 17.91 -0.68 -4.52
C ASN A 18 17.92 -2.21 -4.53
N VAL A 19 16.75 -2.80 -4.84
CA VAL A 19 16.63 -4.23 -5.16
C VAL A 19 16.54 -4.36 -6.68
N PRO A 20 17.66 -4.64 -7.38
CA PRO A 20 17.70 -4.62 -8.83
C PRO A 20 16.87 -5.77 -9.41
N PHE A 21 16.11 -5.48 -10.47
CA PHE A 21 15.45 -6.52 -11.28
C PHE A 21 16.50 -7.36 -12.03
N CYS A 22 17.42 -6.71 -12.76
CA CYS A 22 18.56 -7.36 -13.42
C CYS A 22 19.83 -7.23 -12.58
N ARG A 23 20.40 -8.36 -12.14
CA ARG A 23 21.58 -8.36 -11.27
C ARG A 23 22.91 -8.08 -11.98
N ALA A 24 22.98 -8.31 -13.30
CA ALA A 24 24.24 -8.22 -14.06
C ALA A 24 24.86 -6.82 -14.11
N GLU A 25 24.05 -5.76 -14.03
CA GLU A 25 24.50 -4.36 -14.09
C GLU A 25 24.23 -3.59 -12.80
N SER A 26 23.95 -4.30 -11.69
CA SER A 26 23.63 -3.64 -10.43
C SER A 26 24.88 -2.97 -9.83
N LYS A 27 24.76 -1.67 -9.55
CA LYS A 27 25.78 -0.84 -8.88
C LYS A 27 25.38 -0.42 -7.46
N TYR A 28 24.09 -0.56 -7.13
CA TYR A 28 23.46 -0.06 -5.91
C TYR A 28 22.72 -1.17 -5.16
N SER A 29 23.10 -2.44 -5.36
CA SER A 29 22.49 -3.53 -4.60
C SER A 29 22.80 -3.38 -3.11
N VAL A 30 21.85 -3.80 -2.27
CA VAL A 30 22.01 -3.84 -0.80
C VAL A 30 23.31 -4.53 -0.39
N GLU A 31 23.72 -5.58 -1.10
CA GLU A 31 24.98 -6.29 -0.89
C GLU A 31 26.23 -5.45 -1.17
N GLN A 32 26.21 -4.64 -2.23
CA GLN A 32 27.36 -3.80 -2.59
C GLN A 32 27.49 -2.56 -1.71
N VAL A 33 26.35 -1.99 -1.29
CA VAL A 33 26.31 -0.76 -0.49
C VAL A 33 26.53 -1.05 1.00
N GLY A 34 26.22 -2.26 1.47
CA GLY A 34 26.44 -2.67 2.86
C GLY A 34 25.45 -2.01 3.83
N VAL A 35 24.16 -2.04 3.48
CA VAL A 35 23.09 -1.39 4.26
C VAL A 35 22.75 -2.21 5.51
N THR A 36 22.56 -1.52 6.63
CA THR A 36 22.04 -2.10 7.87
C THR A 36 20.63 -1.57 8.18
N VAL A 37 19.87 -2.33 8.96
CA VAL A 37 18.56 -1.92 9.48
C VAL A 37 18.63 -1.96 10.99
N GLU A 38 18.32 -0.83 11.62
CA GLU A 38 18.23 -0.68 13.07
C GLU A 38 16.80 -0.31 13.46
N PHE A 39 16.29 -0.97 14.50
CA PHE A 39 14.94 -0.76 15.00
C PHE A 39 14.95 0.01 16.32
N TYR A 40 14.06 1.00 16.41
CA TYR A 40 13.86 1.83 17.60
C TYR A 40 12.41 1.68 18.05
N GLY A 41 12.21 1.21 19.28
CA GLY A 41 10.90 0.92 19.87
C GLY A 41 10.27 -0.40 19.43
N GLY A 42 9.14 -0.73 20.06
CA GLY A 42 8.38 -1.95 19.76
C GLY A 42 9.11 -3.25 20.12
N LYS A 43 8.69 -4.35 19.50
CA LYS A 43 9.19 -5.71 19.79
C LYS A 43 10.65 -5.94 19.41
N LEU A 44 11.17 -5.18 18.45
CA LEU A 44 12.54 -5.32 17.93
C LEU A 44 13.46 -4.18 18.39
N ASN A 45 13.14 -3.48 19.48
CA ASN A 45 13.95 -2.35 19.96
C ASN A 45 15.44 -2.72 20.11
N GLU A 46 16.32 -1.84 19.64
CA GLU A 46 17.79 -1.97 19.70
C GLU A 46 18.36 -3.19 18.95
N VAL A 47 17.56 -3.82 18.08
CA VAL A 47 18.03 -4.89 17.20
C VAL A 47 18.53 -4.30 15.89
N SER A 48 19.75 -4.68 15.50
CA SER A 48 20.36 -4.35 14.21
C SER A 48 20.56 -5.59 13.36
N TYR A 49 20.23 -5.50 12.07
CA TYR A 49 20.49 -6.54 11.08
C TYR A 49 21.38 -5.99 9.97
N ASN A 50 22.39 -6.77 9.58
CA ASN A 50 23.28 -6.46 8.46
C ASN A 50 23.20 -7.50 7.34
N ASP A 51 22.45 -8.59 7.53
CA ASP A 51 22.32 -9.62 6.53
C ASP A 51 21.44 -9.13 5.37
N PRO A 52 21.91 -9.19 4.11
CA PRO A 52 21.20 -8.59 2.98
C PRO A 52 19.78 -9.12 2.77
N ALA A 53 19.53 -10.38 3.13
CA ALA A 53 18.21 -11.00 2.98
C ALA A 53 17.18 -10.39 3.93
N THR A 54 17.53 -10.22 5.20
CA THR A 54 16.66 -9.61 6.23
C THR A 54 16.52 -8.12 6.01
N VAL A 55 17.60 -7.43 5.64
CA VAL A 55 17.56 -6.00 5.27
C VAL A 55 16.57 -5.78 4.12
N LYS A 56 16.66 -6.55 3.03
CA LYS A 56 15.70 -6.48 1.91
C LYS A 56 14.27 -6.81 2.33
N LYS A 57 14.08 -7.78 3.23
CA LYS A 57 12.77 -8.17 3.72
C LYS A 57 12.11 -7.02 4.48
N TYR A 58 12.83 -6.36 5.38
CA TYR A 58 12.29 -5.25 6.15
C TYR A 58 12.17 -3.97 5.33
N ALA A 59 13.11 -3.70 4.41
CA ALA A 59 13.00 -2.59 3.47
C ALA A 59 11.73 -2.68 2.63
N ARG A 60 11.37 -3.87 2.10
CA ARG A 60 10.11 -4.06 1.35
C ARG A 60 8.87 -3.85 2.19
N ARG A 61 8.90 -4.21 3.49
CA ARG A 61 7.76 -3.98 4.38
C ARG A 61 7.62 -2.50 4.73
N ALA A 62 8.73 -1.80 4.92
CA ALA A 62 8.76 -0.38 5.25
C ALA A 62 8.18 0.51 4.13
N GLN A 63 8.18 0.05 2.87
CA GLN A 63 7.50 0.75 1.77
C GLN A 63 5.99 0.92 2.01
N LEU A 64 5.38 0.05 2.81
CA LEU A 64 3.96 0.10 3.15
C LEU A 64 3.70 0.93 4.43
N GLY A 65 4.73 1.54 5.01
CA GLY A 65 4.69 2.28 6.26
C GLY A 65 5.25 1.48 7.44
N GLU A 66 4.62 1.59 8.59
CA GLU A 66 5.07 0.96 9.84
C GLU A 66 4.97 -0.57 9.78
N ASN A 67 5.98 -1.25 10.31
CA ASN A 67 6.08 -2.71 10.29
C ASN A 67 5.33 -3.34 11.46
N PHE A 68 4.40 -4.24 11.16
CA PHE A 68 3.65 -5.02 12.15
C PHE A 68 3.86 -6.53 12.00
N GLU A 69 3.67 -7.25 13.10
CA GLU A 69 3.54 -8.71 13.11
C GLU A 69 2.06 -9.08 12.99
N LEU A 70 1.73 -9.87 11.97
CA LEU A 70 0.35 -10.24 11.63
C LEU A 70 0.22 -11.76 11.69
N ASP A 71 -0.75 -12.23 12.48
CA ASP A 71 -1.14 -13.64 12.47
C ASP A 71 -1.99 -13.94 11.23
N ARG A 72 -1.50 -14.89 10.42
CA ARG A 72 -2.20 -15.37 9.22
C ARG A 72 -2.87 -16.72 9.42
N ALA A 73 -2.55 -17.45 10.48
CA ALA A 73 -2.99 -18.82 10.70
C ALA A 73 -4.44 -18.89 11.16
N THR A 74 -4.85 -18.03 12.11
CA THR A 74 -6.20 -18.06 12.69
C THR A 74 -7.30 -17.96 11.65
N LEU A 75 -7.16 -17.03 10.70
CA LEU A 75 -8.19 -16.75 9.67
C LEU A 75 -7.80 -17.23 8.27
N LYS A 76 -6.69 -17.97 8.14
CA LYS A 76 -6.13 -18.43 6.85
C LYS A 76 -6.01 -17.27 5.84
N SER A 77 -5.48 -16.14 6.28
CA SER A 77 -5.41 -14.93 5.46
C SER A 77 -4.48 -15.11 4.26
N ASP A 78 -4.98 -14.82 3.06
CA ASP A 78 -4.30 -15.00 1.76
C ASP A 78 -3.17 -13.98 1.48
N GLY A 79 -3.15 -12.87 2.23
CA GLY A 79 -2.16 -11.82 2.12
C GLY A 79 -2.48 -10.73 1.10
N VAL A 80 -3.71 -10.65 0.61
CA VAL A 80 -4.19 -9.58 -0.27
C VAL A 80 -4.98 -8.54 0.52
N PHE A 81 -4.79 -7.26 0.21
CA PHE A 81 -5.51 -6.17 0.88
C PHE A 81 -7.03 -6.23 0.63
N ARG A 82 -7.79 -5.67 1.58
CA ARG A 82 -9.25 -5.55 1.53
C ARG A 82 -9.65 -4.10 1.84
N SER A 83 -10.79 -3.66 1.30
CA SER A 83 -11.36 -2.35 1.61
C SER A 83 -12.02 -2.32 2.99
N SER A 84 -12.10 -1.13 3.58
CA SER A 84 -12.73 -0.90 4.88
C SER A 84 -14.24 -0.63 4.76
N PRO A 85 -15.01 -0.70 5.87
CA PRO A 85 -16.42 -0.28 5.89
C PRO A 85 -16.62 1.16 5.40
N ARG A 86 -15.66 2.06 5.64
CA ARG A 86 -15.68 3.43 5.11
C ARG A 86 -15.68 3.45 3.58
N GLY A 87 -14.89 2.58 2.95
CA GLY A 87 -14.88 2.42 1.50
C GLY A 87 -16.21 1.90 0.96
N TRP A 88 -16.74 0.83 1.57
CA TRP A 88 -18.01 0.24 1.19
C TRP A 88 -19.21 1.19 1.38
N PHE A 89 -19.25 1.89 2.50
CA PHE A 89 -20.28 2.89 2.78
C PHE A 89 -20.28 4.00 1.72
N THR A 90 -19.09 4.55 1.43
CA THR A 90 -18.93 5.62 0.44
C THR A 90 -19.37 5.16 -0.95
N PHE A 91 -18.93 3.97 -1.37
CA PHE A 91 -19.30 3.40 -2.67
C PHE A 91 -20.82 3.20 -2.81
N GLY A 92 -21.45 2.62 -1.78
CA GLY A 92 -22.89 2.42 -1.76
C GLY A 92 -23.66 3.74 -1.87
N HIS A 93 -23.31 4.72 -1.04
CA HIS A 93 -24.02 6.01 -1.02
C HIS A 93 -23.83 6.80 -2.31
N ALA A 94 -22.60 6.83 -2.86
CA ALA A 94 -22.34 7.48 -4.14
C ALA A 94 -23.18 6.87 -5.27
N SER A 95 -23.25 5.54 -5.33
CA SER A 95 -24.05 4.81 -6.32
C SER A 95 -25.55 5.07 -6.17
N PHE A 96 -26.10 4.94 -4.97
CA PHE A 96 -27.53 5.14 -4.73
C PHE A 96 -27.96 6.60 -4.90
N ALA A 97 -27.13 7.57 -4.50
CA ALA A 97 -27.42 8.99 -4.73
C ALA A 97 -27.57 9.29 -6.23
N LEU A 98 -26.69 8.72 -7.07
CA LEU A 98 -26.78 8.86 -8.52
C LEU A 98 -28.06 8.22 -9.08
N LEU A 99 -28.41 7.01 -8.63
CA LEU A 99 -29.65 6.35 -9.05
C LEU A 99 -30.90 7.14 -8.65
N PHE A 100 -30.94 7.65 -7.41
CA PHE A 100 -32.07 8.45 -6.95
C PHE A 100 -32.17 9.81 -7.62
N PHE A 101 -31.04 10.41 -8.03
CA PHE A 101 -31.07 11.63 -8.83
C PHE A 101 -31.82 11.41 -10.16
N PHE A 102 -31.50 10.34 -10.90
CA PHE A 102 -32.24 10.02 -12.12
C PHE A 102 -33.70 9.64 -11.86
N GLY A 103 -33.98 8.91 -10.78
CA GLY A 103 -35.35 8.63 -10.35
C GLY A 103 -36.15 9.91 -10.08
N HIS A 104 -35.54 10.88 -9.41
CA HIS A 104 -36.15 12.17 -9.11
C HIS A 104 -36.50 12.94 -10.40
N ILE A 105 -35.57 13.02 -11.35
CA ILE A 105 -35.82 13.68 -12.65
C ILE A 105 -36.94 12.99 -13.42
N TRP A 106 -36.92 11.65 -13.49
CA TRP A 106 -37.94 10.87 -14.17
C TRP A 106 -39.34 11.10 -13.56
N HIS A 107 -39.46 10.97 -12.24
CA HIS A 107 -40.74 11.18 -11.56
C HIS A 107 -41.21 12.64 -11.67
N GLY A 108 -40.30 13.62 -11.55
CA GLY A 108 -40.62 15.04 -11.72
C GLY A 108 -41.17 15.36 -13.12
N ALA A 109 -40.51 14.84 -14.17
CA ALA A 109 -40.99 15.00 -15.54
C ALA A 109 -42.36 14.35 -15.75
N ARG A 110 -42.56 13.13 -15.23
CA ARG A 110 -43.87 12.45 -15.29
C ARG A 110 -44.96 13.23 -14.59
N THR A 111 -44.68 13.92 -13.49
CA THR A 111 -45.69 14.71 -12.77
C THR A 111 -46.08 15.97 -13.54
N ILE A 112 -45.11 16.67 -14.13
CA ILE A 112 -45.34 17.97 -14.80
C ILE A 112 -45.96 17.78 -16.18
N PHE A 113 -45.50 16.78 -16.95
CA PHE A 113 -45.95 16.55 -18.34
C PHE A 113 -46.96 15.40 -18.45
N ILE A 114 -47.73 15.11 -17.41
CA ILE A 114 -48.71 14.00 -17.43
C ILE A 114 -49.97 14.32 -18.27
N TYR A 115 -50.20 15.60 -18.55
CA TYR A 115 -51.37 16.11 -19.29
C TYR A 115 -51.01 16.85 -20.60
N PHE A 116 -49.73 16.80 -21.00
CA PHE A 116 -49.29 17.13 -22.36
C PHE A 116 -49.11 15.83 -23.13
#